data_AF-A0A533SNI4-F1
#
_entry.id   AF-A0A533SNI4-F1
#
_cell.length_a   1.000
_cell.length_b   1.000
_cell.length_c   1.000
_cell.angle_alpha   90.00
_cell.angle_beta   90.00
_cell.angle_gamma   90.00
#
_symmetry.space_group_name_H-M   'P 1'
#
loop_
_entity.id
_entity.type
_entity.pdbx_description
1 polymer ?
#
loop_
_entity_poly.entity_id
_entity_poly.type
_entity_poly.pdbx_seq_one_letter_code
_entity_poly.pdbx_strand_id
1 'polypeptide(L)'
;GRCRSEGRCSTGDDFQSLREKINRADALVFSTPVYFGDLSESAKRLLDRWRRCELKNRETSPLRGKPAIGIAAAGGSGGGAVSALLSLEDYLSWLQFDIFDLVNVTRKSKGHKLEMMKAAGKRMAKSLQT
;
A
#
# COMPACT_ATOMS: atom_id res chain seq x y z
N GLY A 1 20.59 2.70 -13.46
CA GLY A 1 20.24 1.29 -13.17
C GLY A 1 18.90 0.95 -13.78
N ARG A 2 18.65 -0.34 -14.09
CA ARG A 2 17.48 -0.81 -14.85
C ARG A 2 16.13 -0.32 -14.33
N CYS A 3 15.96 -0.17 -13.01
CA CYS A 3 14.71 0.37 -12.44
C CYS A 3 14.35 1.74 -13.02
N ARG A 4 15.34 2.63 -13.19
CA ARG A 4 15.13 4.00 -13.70
C ARG A 4 14.98 4.04 -15.21
N SER A 5 15.74 3.23 -15.95
CA SER A 5 15.76 3.28 -17.42
C SER A 5 14.63 2.46 -18.06
N GLU A 6 14.30 1.31 -17.49
CA GLU A 6 13.36 0.33 -18.05
C GLU A 6 12.10 0.15 -17.21
N GLY A 7 12.02 0.75 -16.02
CA GLY A 7 10.91 0.52 -15.09
C GLY A 7 10.85 -0.92 -14.58
N ARG A 8 11.98 -1.65 -14.62
CA ARG A 8 12.08 -3.05 -14.20
C ARG A 8 13.17 -3.25 -13.16
N CYS A 9 12.86 -4.01 -12.12
CA CYS A 9 13.84 -4.47 -11.14
C CYS A 9 14.73 -5.57 -11.73
N SER A 10 16.03 -5.54 -11.44
CA SER A 10 17.01 -6.54 -11.89
C SER A 10 17.07 -7.79 -11.00
N THR A 11 16.48 -7.75 -9.81
CA THR A 11 16.39 -8.91 -8.91
C THR A 11 15.39 -9.92 -9.46
N GLY A 12 15.82 -11.16 -9.66
CA GLY A 12 15.00 -12.26 -10.18
C GLY A 12 14.14 -12.91 -9.09
N ASP A 13 13.19 -12.17 -8.55
CA ASP A 13 12.19 -12.66 -7.59
C ASP A 13 10.76 -12.28 -8.03
N ASP A 14 9.76 -12.65 -7.23
CA ASP A 14 8.33 -12.50 -7.55
C ASP A 14 7.83 -11.04 -7.58
N PHE A 15 8.70 -10.05 -7.38
CA PHE A 15 8.30 -8.65 -7.39
C PHE A 15 7.63 -8.23 -8.70
N GLN A 16 8.15 -8.68 -9.84
CA GLN A 16 7.60 -8.28 -11.14
C GLN A 16 6.22 -8.87 -11.37
N SER A 17 6.03 -10.15 -11.04
CA SER A 17 4.74 -10.83 -11.18
C SER A 17 3.70 -10.24 -10.23
N LEU A 18 4.09 -9.87 -9.00
CA LEU A 18 3.23 -9.18 -8.06
C LEU A 18 2.83 -7.79 -8.58
N ARG A 19 3.78 -7.01 -9.09
CA ARG A 19 3.50 -5.68 -9.66
C ARG A 19 2.55 -5.75 -10.85
N GLU A 20 2.70 -6.75 -11.72
CA GLU A 20 1.78 -6.96 -12.85
C GLU A 20 0.35 -7.24 -12.38
N LYS A 21 0.16 -8.05 -11.32
CA LYS A 21 -1.16 -8.29 -10.72
C LYS A 21 -1.76 -6.99 -10.18
N ILE A 22 -0.97 -6.18 -9.49
CA ILE A 22 -1.43 -4.89 -8.94
C ILE A 22 -1.79 -3.90 -10.07
N ASN A 23 -1.02 -3.87 -11.16
CA ASN A 23 -1.31 -3.02 -12.31
C ASN A 23 -2.67 -3.37 -12.94
N ARG A 24 -3.06 -4.65 -12.93
CA ARG A 24 -4.34 -5.14 -13.48
C ARG A 24 -5.52 -5.02 -12.51
N ALA A 25 -5.28 -4.84 -11.20
CA ALA A 25 -6.35 -4.72 -10.22
C ALA A 25 -7.06 -3.37 -10.33
N ASP A 26 -8.36 -3.30 -9.99
CA ASP A 26 -9.12 -2.05 -10.00
C ASP A 26 -8.90 -1.19 -8.74
N ALA A 27 -8.44 -1.81 -7.65
CA ALA A 27 -8.16 -1.15 -6.37
C ALA A 27 -7.06 -1.90 -5.59
N LEU A 28 -6.50 -1.25 -4.57
CA LEU A 28 -5.49 -1.84 -3.69
C LEU A 28 -5.95 -1.81 -2.23
N VAL A 29 -5.71 -2.92 -1.51
CA VAL A 29 -5.69 -2.90 -0.03
C VAL A 29 -4.29 -3.34 0.39
N PHE A 30 -3.53 -2.44 1.02
CA PHE A 30 -2.18 -2.72 1.47
C PHE A 30 -2.14 -2.78 2.99
N SER A 31 -1.87 -3.97 3.55
CA SER A 31 -1.78 -4.17 5.00
C SER A 31 -0.37 -4.60 5.38
N THR A 32 0.19 -3.97 6.41
CA THR A 32 1.49 -4.31 6.98
C THR A 32 1.40 -4.42 8.50
N PRO A 33 2.11 -5.38 9.14
CA PRO A 33 2.34 -5.28 10.56
C PRO A 33 3.24 -4.07 10.86
N VAL A 34 3.15 -3.57 12.10
CA VAL A 34 3.97 -2.47 12.61
C VAL A 34 5.13 -3.06 13.40
N TYR A 35 6.36 -2.83 12.94
CA TYR A 35 7.59 -3.26 13.60
C TYR A 35 8.52 -2.07 13.79
N PHE A 36 9.12 -1.98 14.99
CA PHE A 36 10.04 -0.90 15.37
C PHE A 36 9.52 0.52 15.06
N GLY A 37 8.21 0.72 15.17
CA GLY A 37 7.58 2.02 14.95
C GLY A 37 7.20 2.34 13.49
N ASP A 38 7.38 1.39 12.56
CA ASP A 38 7.23 1.63 11.13
C ASP A 38 6.67 0.38 10.40
N LEU A 39 6.58 0.46 9.07
CA LEU A 39 6.26 -0.66 8.18
C LEU A 39 7.21 -1.84 8.40
N SER A 40 6.74 -3.06 8.12
CA SER A 40 7.61 -4.24 8.16
C SER A 40 8.74 -4.15 7.13
N GLU A 41 9.82 -4.87 7.37
CA GLU A 41 10.97 -4.96 6.47
C GLU A 41 10.53 -5.50 5.10
N SER A 42 9.61 -6.47 5.09
CA SER A 42 9.04 -6.99 3.85
C SER A 42 8.23 -5.95 3.09
N ALA A 43 7.41 -5.14 3.77
CA ALA A 43 6.64 -4.07 3.16
C ALA A 43 7.55 -2.98 2.61
N LYS A 44 8.55 -2.51 3.38
CA LYS A 44 9.52 -1.51 2.90
C LYS A 44 10.30 -2.01 1.70
N ARG A 45 10.81 -3.24 1.73
CA ARG A 45 11.54 -3.83 0.58
C ARG A 45 10.70 -3.84 -0.69
N LEU A 46 9.41 -4.20 -0.59
CA LEU A 46 8.48 -4.15 -1.71
C LEU A 46 8.27 -2.70 -2.21
N LEU A 47 7.85 -1.80 -1.31
CA LEU A 47 7.49 -0.42 -1.64
C LEU A 47 8.68 0.38 -2.18
N ASP A 48 9.89 0.17 -1.64
CA ASP A 48 11.13 0.80 -2.12
C ASP A 48 11.48 0.40 -3.55
N ARG A 49 11.35 -0.89 -3.87
CA ARG A 49 11.58 -1.39 -5.22
C ARG A 49 10.51 -0.90 -6.17
N TRP A 50 9.26 -0.85 -5.71
CA TRP A 50 8.13 -0.37 -6.47
C TRP A 50 8.28 1.08 -6.87
N ARG A 51 8.51 1.99 -5.93
CA ARG A 51 8.69 3.41 -6.25
C ARG A 51 9.84 3.63 -7.24
N ARG A 52 10.96 2.93 -7.07
CA ARG A 52 12.10 3.02 -8.00
C ARG A 52 11.77 2.57 -9.42
N CYS A 53 10.93 1.54 -9.58
CA CYS A 53 10.50 1.04 -10.89
C CYS A 53 9.42 1.91 -11.52
N GLU A 54 8.68 2.70 -10.74
CA GLU A 54 7.63 3.57 -11.26
C GLU A 54 8.14 4.91 -11.78
N LEU A 55 9.40 5.28 -11.48
CA LEU A 55 10.04 6.50 -11.98
C LEU A 55 9.95 6.66 -13.50
N LYS A 56 10.10 5.57 -14.27
CA LYS A 56 10.14 5.61 -15.74
C LYS A 56 8.77 5.93 -16.35
N ASN A 57 7.69 5.44 -15.74
CA ASN A 57 6.33 5.52 -16.27
C ASN A 57 5.44 6.42 -15.41
N ARG A 58 6.02 7.37 -14.66
CA ARG A 58 5.30 8.16 -13.65
C ARG A 58 4.09 8.93 -14.21
N GLU A 59 4.22 9.48 -15.41
CA GLU A 59 3.13 10.23 -16.06
C GLU A 59 2.01 9.31 -16.52
N THR A 60 2.36 8.13 -17.03
CA THR A 60 1.45 7.12 -17.57
C THR A 60 1.25 5.94 -16.62
N SER A 61 1.41 6.15 -15.31
CA SER A 61 1.41 5.03 -14.36
C SER A 61 0.02 4.41 -14.29
N PRO A 62 -0.11 3.07 -14.40
CA PRO A 62 -1.40 2.38 -14.26
C PRO A 62 -1.94 2.42 -12.82
N LEU A 63 -1.18 3.01 -11.88
CA LEU A 63 -1.57 3.20 -10.49
C LEU A 63 -2.26 4.53 -10.26
N ARG A 64 -2.06 5.50 -11.17
CA ARG A 64 -2.55 6.87 -11.02
C ARG A 64 -4.07 6.86 -10.84
N GLY A 65 -4.55 7.40 -9.73
CA GLY A 65 -5.98 7.52 -9.42
C GLY A 65 -6.65 6.21 -9.03
N LYS A 66 -5.90 5.09 -8.96
CA LYS A 66 -6.43 3.81 -8.49
C LYS A 66 -6.74 3.93 -6.99
N PRO A 67 -7.94 3.60 -6.51
CA PRO A 67 -8.27 3.73 -5.10
C PRO A 67 -7.47 2.73 -4.27
N ALA A 68 -6.97 3.18 -3.12
CA ALA A 68 -6.19 2.38 -2.19
C ALA A 68 -6.62 2.58 -0.73
N ILE A 69 -6.63 1.47 0.03
CA ILE A 69 -6.73 1.49 1.49
C ILE A 69 -5.40 1.04 2.09
N GLY A 70 -4.82 1.86 2.96
CA GLY A 70 -3.60 1.54 3.72
C GLY A 70 -3.94 1.07 5.14
N ILE A 71 -3.32 -0.02 5.60
CA ILE A 71 -3.56 -0.60 6.93
C ILE A 71 -2.24 -0.83 7.67
N ALA A 72 -2.10 -0.22 8.85
CA ALA A 72 -0.98 -0.43 9.76
C ALA A 72 -1.45 -1.23 11.00
N ALA A 73 -1.09 -2.50 11.06
CA ALA A 73 -1.53 -3.43 12.11
C ALA A 73 -0.47 -3.61 13.22
N ALA A 74 -0.67 -2.96 14.37
CA ALA A 74 0.21 -3.07 15.52
C ALA A 74 -0.23 -4.20 16.47
N GLY A 75 0.65 -5.20 16.64
CA GLY A 75 0.43 -6.29 17.59
C GLY A 75 0.63 -5.88 19.05
N GLY A 76 1.51 -4.92 19.36
CA GLY A 76 1.88 -4.54 20.72
C GLY A 76 0.92 -3.56 21.41
N SER A 77 1.49 -2.55 22.08
CA SER A 77 0.76 -1.45 22.72
C SER A 77 -0.01 -0.57 21.74
N GLY A 78 0.30 -0.65 20.43
CA GLY A 78 -0.13 0.30 19.41
C GLY A 78 0.89 1.39 19.11
N GLY A 79 1.99 1.45 19.87
CA GLY A 79 3.10 2.37 19.60
C GLY A 79 3.59 2.25 18.16
N GLY A 80 3.71 3.39 17.49
CA GLY A 80 4.15 3.46 16.10
C GLY A 80 3.09 3.16 15.04
N ALA A 81 1.85 2.79 15.40
CA ALA A 81 0.84 2.47 14.40
C ALA A 81 0.46 3.67 13.51
N VAL A 82 0.45 4.88 14.09
CA VAL A 82 0.22 6.12 13.34
C VAL A 82 1.43 6.47 12.48
N SER A 83 2.64 6.36 13.02
CA SER A 83 3.89 6.61 12.28
C SER A 83 4.06 5.67 11.09
N ALA A 84 3.81 4.37 11.28
CA ALA A 84 3.80 3.39 10.21
C ALA A 84 2.71 3.71 9.16
N LEU A 85 1.53 4.15 9.58
CA LEU A 85 0.47 4.53 8.65
C LEU A 85 0.85 5.76 7.82
N LEU A 86 1.51 6.75 8.43
CA LEU A 86 2.07 7.91 7.73
C LEU A 86 3.13 7.49 6.71
N SER A 87 4.07 6.62 7.10
CA SER A 87 5.04 6.05 6.15
C SER A 87 4.35 5.35 4.98
N LEU A 88 3.27 4.60 5.24
CA LEU A 88 2.50 3.94 4.18
C LEU A 88 1.82 4.95 3.25
N GLU A 89 1.19 5.97 3.83
CA GLU A 89 0.57 7.08 3.10
C GLU A 89 1.56 7.76 2.15
N ASP A 90 2.78 8.04 2.62
CA ASP A 90 3.84 8.62 1.79
C ASP A 90 4.16 7.75 0.57
N TYR A 91 4.27 6.42 0.75
CA TYR A 91 4.50 5.50 -0.37
C TYR A 91 3.32 5.46 -1.34
N LEU A 92 2.09 5.34 -0.83
CA LEU A 92 0.89 5.28 -1.66
C LEU A 92 0.69 6.57 -2.46
N SER A 93 0.88 7.72 -1.82
CA SER A 93 0.84 9.05 -2.44
C SER A 93 1.93 9.19 -3.50
N TRP A 94 3.16 8.78 -3.19
CA TRP A 94 4.26 8.82 -4.15
C TRP A 94 3.96 7.97 -5.39
N LEU A 95 3.36 6.79 -5.19
CA LEU A 95 2.90 5.86 -6.24
C LEU A 95 1.61 6.32 -6.94
N GLN A 96 1.06 7.49 -6.59
CA GLN A 96 -0.08 8.16 -7.23
C GLN A 96 -1.42 7.42 -7.08
N PHE A 97 -1.56 6.57 -6.06
CA PHE A 97 -2.87 6.03 -5.69
C PHE A 97 -3.81 7.15 -5.21
N ASP A 98 -5.10 6.98 -5.45
CA ASP A 98 -6.13 7.78 -4.77
C ASP A 98 -6.39 7.14 -3.40
N ILE A 99 -6.03 7.84 -2.32
CA ILE A 99 -6.10 7.26 -0.98
C ILE A 99 -7.54 7.31 -0.49
N PHE A 100 -8.20 6.15 -0.52
CA PHE A 100 -9.59 6.00 -0.12
C PHE A 100 -9.76 5.97 1.40
N ASP A 101 -8.87 5.29 2.12
CA ASP A 101 -8.88 5.23 3.58
C ASP A 101 -7.51 4.82 4.15
N LEU A 102 -7.24 5.24 5.40
CA LEU A 102 -6.01 4.93 6.14
C LEU A 102 -6.37 4.44 7.54
N VAL A 103 -6.01 3.20 7.85
CA VAL A 103 -6.46 2.52 9.07
C VAL A 103 -5.29 2.00 9.88
N ASN A 104 -5.03 2.61 11.03
CA ASN A 104 -4.20 1.97 12.07
C ASN A 104 -5.05 0.97 12.86
N VAL A 105 -4.58 -0.21 13.17
CA VAL A 105 -5.32 -1.19 14.00
C VAL A 105 -4.42 -1.83 15.04
N THR A 106 -4.90 -1.90 16.28
CA THR A 106 -4.25 -2.59 17.40
C THR A 106 -5.09 -3.77 17.88
N ARG A 107 -4.53 -4.66 18.71
CA ARG A 107 -5.30 -5.71 19.40
C ARG A 107 -6.52 -5.15 20.16
N LYS A 108 -6.39 -3.98 20.80
CA LYS A 108 -7.47 -3.34 21.58
C LYS A 108 -8.56 -2.76 20.68
N SER A 109 -8.20 -2.17 19.54
CA SER A 109 -9.15 -1.54 18.62
C SER A 109 -9.77 -2.50 17.59
N LYS A 110 -9.25 -3.74 17.48
CA LYS A 110 -9.62 -4.70 16.42
C LYS A 110 -11.13 -4.88 16.29
N GLY A 111 -11.86 -4.93 17.41
CA GLY A 111 -13.31 -5.16 17.43
C GLY A 111 -14.09 -4.19 16.54
N HIS A 112 -14.01 -2.89 16.84
CA HIS A 112 -14.74 -1.87 16.07
C HIS A 112 -14.08 -1.57 14.71
N LYS A 113 -12.74 -1.66 14.61
CA LYS A 113 -12.05 -1.39 13.34
C LYS A 113 -12.31 -2.42 12.27
N LEU A 114 -12.59 -3.69 12.63
CA LEU A 114 -12.95 -4.70 11.64
C LEU A 114 -14.25 -4.36 10.92
N GLU A 115 -15.29 -3.94 11.66
CA GLU A 115 -16.56 -3.54 11.06
C GLU A 115 -16.42 -2.27 10.21
N MET A 116 -15.62 -1.31 10.68
CA MET A 116 -15.27 -0.12 9.90
C MET A 116 -14.58 -0.49 8.58
N MET A 117 -13.59 -1.40 8.60
CA MET A 117 -12.87 -1.84 7.39
C MET A 117 -13.78 -2.59 6.41
N LYS A 118 -14.75 -3.39 6.90
CA LYS A 118 -15.78 -4.01 6.04
C LYS A 118 -16.62 -2.93 5.34
N ALA A 119 -16.99 -1.87 6.05
CA ALA A 119 -17.73 -0.76 5.45
C ALA A 119 -16.88 0.02 4.43
N ALA A 120 -15.62 0.31 4.75
CA ALA A 120 -14.69 0.98 3.84
C ALA A 120 -14.50 0.19 2.54
N GLY A 121 -14.20 -1.12 2.64
CA GLY A 121 -14.05 -1.98 1.47
C GLY A 121 -15.31 -2.07 0.60
N LYS A 122 -16.51 -2.16 1.21
CA LYS A 122 -17.78 -2.12 0.47
C LYS A 122 -18.00 -0.80 -0.26
N ARG A 123 -17.63 0.34 0.35
CA ARG A 123 -17.77 1.66 -0.26
C ARG A 123 -16.79 1.85 -1.42
N MET A 124 -15.53 1.43 -1.24
CA MET A 124 -14.53 1.45 -2.31
C MET A 124 -14.95 0.56 -3.49
N ALA A 125 -15.46 -0.64 -3.23
CA ALA A 125 -15.94 -1.52 -4.31
C ALA A 125 -17.12 -0.91 -5.08
N LYS A 126 -18.04 -0.20 -4.40
CA LYS A 126 -19.15 0.50 -5.05
C LYS A 126 -18.70 1.69 -5.90
N SER A 127 -17.69 2.45 -5.47
CA SER A 127 -17.20 3.60 -6.23
C SER A 127 -16.53 3.22 -7.55
N LEU A 128 -16.11 1.95 -7.71
CA LEU A 128 -15.55 1.44 -8.97
C LEU A 128 -16.60 1.11 -10.03
N GLN A 129 -17.88 1.03 -9.64
CA GLN A 129 -18.99 0.69 -10.55
C GLN A 129 -19.67 1.93 -11.15
N THR A 130 -19.19 3.13 -10.79
CA THR A 130 -19.76 4.43 -11.19
C THR A 130 -18.86 5.07 -12.23
#